data_AF-A0A960K941-F1
#
_entry.id   AF-A0A960K941-F1
#
_cell.length_a   1.000
_cell.length_b   1.000
_cell.length_c   1.000
_cell.angle_alpha   90.00
_cell.angle_beta   90.00
_cell.angle_gamma   90.00
#
_symmetry.space_group_name_H-M   'P 1'
#
loop_
_entity.id
_entity.type
_entity.pdbx_description
1 polymer ?
#
loop_
_entity_poly.entity_id
_entity_poly.type
_entity_poly.pdbx_seq_one_letter_code
_entity_poly.pdbx_strand_id
1 'polypeptide(L)'
;PRRIPVLIAKAIVVAAACAAVSLAMVAFCAVVGSVLLDPFEIDGIDQRLFWSIPLFSALWTMAGVGVGAIVRQPIAAILILLGESLVAEGLIGGIFTRTQPWLPFNNGFQMTLRVTAGDSGLRPPLEGGLYFAIVCFTLFAIGALLADRRDA
;
A
#
# COMPACT_ATOMS: atom_id res chain seq x y z
N PRO A 1 -26.20 -0.63 17.36
CA PRO A 1 -25.84 -0.03 16.05
C PRO A 1 -24.63 -0.75 15.43
N ARG A 2 -24.77 -1.35 14.23
CA ARG A 2 -23.73 -2.19 13.62
C ARG A 2 -22.52 -1.33 13.20
N ARG A 3 -21.38 -1.46 13.89
CA ARG A 3 -20.17 -0.65 13.66
C ARG A 3 -19.34 -1.12 12.47
N ILE A 4 -19.33 -2.43 12.20
CA ILE A 4 -18.58 -3.03 11.08
C ILE A 4 -18.97 -2.42 9.71
N PRO A 5 -20.26 -2.27 9.35
CA PRO A 5 -20.65 -1.64 8.08
C PRO A 5 -20.16 -0.20 7.93
N VAL A 6 -20.17 0.58 9.02
CA VAL A 6 -19.69 1.97 9.02
C VAL A 6 -18.18 2.02 8.81
N LEU A 7 -17.43 1.13 9.46
CA LEU A 7 -15.98 1.06 9.30
C LEU A 7 -15.57 0.62 7.89
N ILE A 8 -16.28 -0.37 7.33
CA ILE A 8 -16.08 -0.82 5.94
C ILE A 8 -16.37 0.33 4.98
N ALA A 9 -17.51 1.01 5.13
CA ALA A 9 -17.85 2.16 4.28
C ALA A 9 -16.77 3.24 4.35
N LYS A 10 -16.30 3.57 5.56
CA LYS A 10 -15.20 4.54 5.74
C LYS A 10 -13.91 4.10 5.05
N ALA A 11 -13.51 2.84 5.21
CA ALA A 11 -12.31 2.32 4.57
C ALA A 11 -12.40 2.37 3.05
N ILE A 12 -13.54 1.97 2.48
CA ILE A 12 -13.78 2.00 1.03
C ILE A 12 -13.73 3.44 0.51
N VAL A 13 -14.43 4.37 1.16
CA VAL A 13 -14.47 5.78 0.71
C VAL A 13 -13.09 6.42 0.76
N VAL A 14 -12.34 6.23 1.85
CA VAL A 14 -11.01 6.84 1.99
C VAL A 14 -10.00 6.17 1.04
N ALA A 15 -10.04 4.84 0.90
CA ALA A 15 -9.18 4.14 -0.06
C ALA A 15 -9.47 4.54 -1.51
N ALA A 16 -10.75 4.68 -1.88
CA ALA A 16 -11.15 5.13 -3.21
C ALA A 16 -10.73 6.58 -3.48
N ALA A 17 -10.88 7.47 -2.49
CA ALA A 17 -10.41 8.86 -2.60
C ALA A 17 -8.89 8.92 -2.79
N CYS A 18 -8.12 8.15 -2.01
CA CYS A 18 -6.67 8.07 -2.17
C CYS A 18 -6.26 7.50 -3.54
N ALA A 19 -6.90 6.42 -4.00
CA ALA A 19 -6.65 5.87 -5.34
C ALA A 19 -6.95 6.87 -6.45
N ALA A 20 -8.08 7.59 -6.36
CA ALA A 20 -8.46 8.58 -7.35
C ALA A 20 -7.46 9.74 -7.43
N VAL A 21 -7.02 10.26 -6.27
CA VAL A 21 -5.99 11.31 -6.20
C VAL A 21 -4.65 10.81 -6.74
N SER A 22 -4.23 9.59 -6.36
CA SER A 22 -3.01 8.98 -6.89
C SER A 22 -3.07 8.78 -8.41
N LEU A 23 -4.20 8.30 -8.93
CA LEU A 23 -4.42 8.12 -10.37
C LEU A 23 -4.35 9.46 -11.11
N ALA A 24 -4.99 10.50 -10.57
CA ALA A 24 -4.93 11.84 -11.13
C ALA A 24 -3.49 12.39 -11.16
N MET A 25 -2.72 12.15 -10.09
CA MET A 25 -1.31 12.54 -10.03
C MET A 25 -0.47 11.82 -11.08
N VAL A 26 -0.62 10.50 -11.23
CA VAL A 26 0.13 9.71 -12.22
C VAL A 26 -0.25 10.13 -13.65
N ALA A 27 -1.53 10.35 -13.92
CA ALA A 27 -2.00 10.86 -15.20
C ALA A 27 -1.41 12.25 -15.50
N PHE A 28 -1.37 13.15 -14.52
CA PHE A 28 -0.73 14.45 -14.65
C PHE A 28 0.76 14.33 -14.96
N CYS A 29 1.49 13.46 -14.26
CA CYS A 29 2.90 13.18 -14.56
C CYS A 29 3.10 12.64 -15.99
N ALA A 30 2.21 11.79 -16.48
CA ALA A 30 2.27 11.27 -17.85
C ALA A 30 2.06 12.38 -18.90
N VAL A 31 1.12 13.29 -18.67
CA VAL A 31 0.89 14.46 -19.54
C VAL A 31 2.12 15.36 -19.57
N VAL A 32 2.68 15.70 -18.40
CA VAL A 32 3.92 16.49 -18.32
C VAL A 32 5.08 15.80 -19.03
N GLY A 33 5.22 14.49 -18.86
CA GLY A 33 6.23 13.68 -19.55
C GLY A 33 6.09 13.75 -21.07
N SER A 34 4.87 13.61 -21.60
CA SER A 34 4.60 13.67 -23.04
C SER A 34 4.89 15.03 -23.68
N VAL A 35 4.88 16.11 -22.91
CA VAL A 35 5.18 17.47 -23.41
C VAL A 35 6.67 17.79 -23.35
N LEU A 36 7.38 17.26 -22.34
CA LEU A 36 8.78 17.61 -22.07
C LEU A 36 9.80 16.62 -22.66
N LEU A 37 9.41 15.38 -22.94
CA LEU A 37 10.31 14.32 -23.41
C LEU A 37 9.91 13.88 -24.82
N ASP A 38 10.91 13.72 -25.70
CA ASP A 38 10.73 13.24 -27.06
C ASP A 38 11.85 12.24 -27.42
N PRO A 39 11.56 10.94 -27.67
CA PRO A 39 10.24 10.30 -27.64
C PRO A 39 9.77 9.93 -26.23
N PHE A 40 8.47 10.11 -25.96
CA PHE A 40 7.79 9.60 -24.78
C PHE A 40 6.89 8.42 -25.16
N GLU A 41 7.27 7.21 -24.75
CA GLU A 41 6.49 5.99 -24.97
C GLU A 41 6.17 5.32 -23.63
N ILE A 42 4.93 4.86 -23.47
CA ILE A 42 4.49 4.06 -22.32
C ILE A 42 4.58 2.60 -22.74
N ASP A 43 5.58 1.89 -22.24
CA ASP A 43 5.73 0.45 -22.48
C ASP A 43 4.81 -0.37 -21.56
N GLY A 44 4.67 -1.67 -21.78
CA GLY A 44 3.85 -2.57 -20.97
C GLY A 44 4.25 -2.60 -19.49
N ILE A 45 5.54 -2.35 -19.18
CA ILE A 45 6.00 -2.19 -17.79
C ILE A 45 5.43 -0.90 -17.19
N ASP A 46 5.42 0.20 -17.95
CA ASP A 46 4.94 1.49 -17.46
C ASP A 46 3.42 1.48 -17.28
N GLN A 47 2.68 0.71 -18.10
CA GLN A 47 1.26 0.44 -17.89
C GLN A 47 0.99 -0.31 -16.58
N ARG A 48 1.87 -1.24 -16.18
CA ARG A 48 1.79 -1.88 -14.86
C ARG A 48 1.98 -0.86 -13.74
N LEU A 49 2.99 0.00 -13.84
CA LEU A 49 3.25 1.05 -12.84
C LEU A 49 2.05 1.99 -12.70
N PHE A 50 1.44 2.36 -13.84
CA PHE A 50 0.30 3.26 -13.89
C PHE A 50 -0.87 2.79 -13.02
N TRP A 51 -1.17 1.48 -13.03
CA TRP A 51 -2.23 0.88 -12.21
C TRP A 51 -1.77 0.47 -10.82
N SER A 52 -0.49 0.14 -10.65
CA SER A 52 0.06 -0.32 -9.37
C SER A 52 0.11 0.79 -8.33
N ILE A 53 0.38 2.04 -8.73
CA ILE A 53 0.43 3.20 -7.84
C ILE A 53 -0.92 3.47 -7.13
N PRO A 54 -2.05 3.64 -7.84
CA PRO A 54 -3.33 3.86 -7.17
C PRO A 54 -3.82 2.64 -6.39
N LEU A 55 -3.49 1.43 -6.83
CA LEU A 55 -3.81 0.21 -6.10
C LEU A 55 -3.03 0.15 -4.76
N PHE A 56 -1.73 0.42 -4.82
CA PHE A 56 -0.87 0.46 -3.63
C PHE A 56 -1.34 1.52 -2.64
N SER A 57 -1.67 2.73 -3.12
CA SER A 57 -2.12 3.81 -2.23
C SER A 57 -3.45 3.46 -1.54
N ALA A 58 -4.42 2.88 -2.26
CA ALA A 58 -5.66 2.40 -1.66
C ALA A 58 -5.44 1.34 -0.57
N LEU A 59 -4.60 0.33 -0.86
CA LEU A 59 -4.31 -0.76 0.08
C LEU A 59 -3.58 -0.25 1.33
N TRP A 60 -2.60 0.63 1.16
CA TRP A 60 -1.85 1.23 2.26
C TRP A 60 -2.75 2.10 3.14
N THR A 61 -3.62 2.90 2.52
CA THR A 61 -4.62 3.70 3.24
C THR A 61 -5.59 2.81 4.03
N MET A 62 -6.04 1.69 3.45
CA MET A 62 -6.90 0.73 4.14
C MET A 62 -6.19 0.10 5.35
N ALA A 63 -4.91 -0.24 5.23
CA ALA A 63 -4.10 -0.69 6.36
C ALA A 63 -4.03 0.37 7.47
N GLY A 64 -3.89 1.65 7.11
CA GLY A 64 -3.92 2.77 8.06
C GLY A 64 -5.25 2.90 8.81
N VAL A 65 -6.38 2.70 8.13
CA VAL A 65 -7.69 2.65 8.79
C VAL A 65 -7.77 1.45 9.75
N GLY A 66 -7.25 0.29 9.35
CA GLY A 66 -7.15 -0.91 10.18
C GLY A 66 -6.35 -0.68 11.47
N VAL A 67 -5.11 -0.22 11.33
CA VAL A 67 -4.21 0.07 12.47
C VAL A 67 -4.80 1.18 13.36
N GLY A 68 -5.43 2.20 12.76
CA GLY A 68 -6.17 3.23 13.48
C GLY A 68 -7.28 2.66 14.36
N ALA A 69 -8.04 1.68 13.86
CA ALA A 69 -9.06 0.98 14.63
C ALA A 69 -8.46 0.12 15.75
N ILE A 70 -7.30 -0.51 15.53
CA ILE A 70 -6.59 -1.32 16.54
C ILE A 70 -6.14 -0.45 17.72
N VAL A 71 -5.46 0.67 17.42
CA VAL A 71 -4.78 1.52 18.42
C VAL A 71 -5.72 2.59 19.01
N ARG A 72 -6.88 2.85 18.37
CA ARG A 72 -7.84 3.90 18.76
C ARG A 72 -7.31 5.33 18.69
N GLN A 73 -6.14 5.53 18.08
CA GLN A 73 -5.56 6.86 17.84
C GLN A 73 -5.07 6.95 16.39
N PRO A 74 -5.57 7.92 15.59
CA PRO A 74 -5.17 8.07 14.20
C PRO A 74 -3.70 8.50 14.06
N ILE A 75 -3.21 9.35 14.97
CA ILE A 75 -1.81 9.81 14.97
C ILE A 75 -0.87 8.64 15.23
N ALA A 76 -1.17 7.81 16.24
CA ALA A 76 -0.37 6.64 16.56
C ALA A 76 -0.33 5.64 15.38
N ALA A 77 -1.45 5.44 14.69
CA ALA A 77 -1.48 4.57 13.52
C ALA A 77 -0.60 5.07 12.37
N ILE A 78 -0.60 6.38 12.09
CA ILE A 78 0.30 6.98 11.11
C ILE A 78 1.75 6.74 11.51
N LEU A 79 2.11 7.00 12.77
CA LEU A 79 3.48 6.79 13.26
C LEU A 79 3.92 5.32 13.20
N ILE A 80 3.02 4.39 13.50
CA ILE A 80 3.31 2.95 13.41
C ILE A 80 3.57 2.55 11.96
N LEU A 81 2.71 2.96 11.03
CA LEU A 81 2.89 2.64 9.61
C LEU A 81 4.15 3.27 9.02
N LEU A 82 4.43 4.53 9.37
CA LEU A 82 5.66 5.21 8.92
C LEU A 82 6.90 4.58 9.55
N GLY A 83 6.86 4.26 10.84
CA GLY A 83 7.96 3.60 11.54
C GLY A 83 8.24 2.21 10.99
N GLU A 84 7.20 1.44 10.67
CA GLU A 84 7.34 0.13 10.05
C GLU A 84 7.96 0.22 8.65
N SER A 85 7.35 1.01 7.76
CA SER A 85 7.78 1.14 6.36
C SER A 85 9.14 1.81 6.16
N LEU A 86 9.43 2.89 6.89
CA LEU A 86 10.66 3.68 6.68
C LEU A 86 11.86 3.17 7.48
N VAL A 87 11.61 2.55 8.65
CA VAL A 87 12.68 2.21 9.59
C VAL A 87 12.73 0.71 9.85
N ALA A 88 11.64 0.10 10.31
CA ALA A 88 11.66 -1.29 10.77
C ALA A 88 11.99 -2.26 9.62
N GLU A 89 11.32 -2.14 8.47
CA GLU A 89 11.58 -3.00 7.33
C GLU A 89 13.00 -2.83 6.78
N GLY A 90 13.49 -1.59 6.68
CA GLY A 90 14.85 -1.30 6.23
C GLY A 90 15.91 -1.93 7.12
N LEU A 91 15.75 -1.81 8.45
CA LEU A 91 16.66 -2.41 9.42
C LEU A 91 16.61 -3.94 9.40
N ILE A 92 15.40 -4.53 9.42
CA ILE A 92 15.21 -5.98 9.41
C ILE A 92 15.79 -6.58 8.12
N GLY A 93 15.49 -5.96 6.98
CA GLY A 93 15.98 -6.40 5.68
C GLY A 93 17.48 -6.25 5.48
N GLY A 94 18.11 -5.26 6.13
CA GLY A 94 19.57 -5.05 6.10
C GLY A 94 20.33 -6.01 7.02
N ILE A 95 19.79 -6.32 8.19
CA ILE A 95 20.41 -7.25 9.16
C ILE A 95 20.18 -8.71 8.73
N PHE A 96 18.96 -9.03 8.29
CA PHE A 96 18.55 -10.38 7.90
C PHE A 96 18.15 -10.40 6.43
N THR A 97 19.11 -10.56 5.53
CA THR A 97 18.85 -10.57 4.08
C THR A 97 17.82 -11.63 3.64
N ARG A 98 17.70 -12.74 4.37
CA ARG A 98 16.70 -13.80 4.09
C ARG A 98 15.26 -13.39 4.40
N THR A 99 15.02 -12.31 5.15
CA THR A 99 13.66 -11.88 5.50
C THR A 99 13.03 -10.96 4.47
N GLN A 100 13.78 -10.48 3.46
CA GLN A 100 13.30 -9.59 2.40
C GLN A 100 11.96 -10.03 1.76
N PRO A 101 11.74 -11.32 1.39
CA PRO A 101 10.47 -11.76 0.81
C PRO A 101 9.24 -11.64 1.73
N TRP A 102 9.46 -11.40 3.02
CA TRP A 102 8.41 -11.37 4.05
C TRP A 102 8.04 -9.96 4.48
N LEU A 103 8.77 -8.94 4.02
CA LEU A 103 8.57 -7.53 4.33
C LEU A 103 7.40 -6.96 3.52
N PRO A 104 6.19 -6.79 4.11
CA PRO A 104 5.00 -6.43 3.36
C PRO A 104 5.10 -5.10 2.59
N PHE A 105 5.63 -4.04 3.20
CA PHE A 105 5.70 -2.73 2.57
C PHE A 105 6.65 -2.75 1.37
N ASN A 106 7.87 -3.29 1.51
CA ASN A 106 8.82 -3.41 0.41
C ASN A 106 8.27 -4.25 -0.76
N ASN A 107 7.56 -5.36 -0.46
CA ASN A 107 6.94 -6.20 -1.49
C ASN A 107 5.79 -5.47 -2.22
N GLY A 108 5.00 -4.66 -1.52
CA GLY A 108 3.97 -3.82 -2.14
C GLY A 108 4.53 -2.64 -2.92
N PHE A 109 5.53 -1.96 -2.35
CA PHE A 109 6.14 -0.76 -2.94
C PHE A 109 6.89 -1.09 -4.24
N GLN A 110 7.50 -2.27 -4.33
CA GLN A 110 8.16 -2.76 -5.55
C GLN A 110 7.24 -2.74 -6.79
N MET A 111 5.92 -2.90 -6.62
CA MET A 111 4.97 -2.81 -7.74
C MET A 111 4.96 -1.43 -8.41
N THR A 112 5.28 -0.39 -7.64
CA THR A 112 5.30 1.00 -8.09
C THR A 112 6.63 1.38 -8.74
N LEU A 113 7.63 0.49 -8.67
CA LEU A 113 8.96 0.70 -9.22
C LEU A 113 9.14 -0.05 -10.55
N ARG A 114 10.01 0.50 -11.38
CA ARG A 114 10.44 -0.12 -12.64
C ARG A 114 11.52 -1.18 -12.36
N VAL A 115 11.13 -2.27 -11.69
CA VAL A 115 12.02 -3.38 -11.32
C VAL A 115 11.64 -4.64 -12.12
N THR A 116 12.65 -5.28 -12.71
CA THR A 116 12.54 -6.59 -13.38
C THR A 116 12.68 -7.70 -12.34
N ALA A 117 11.91 -8.79 -12.47
CA ALA A 117 11.94 -9.91 -11.52
C ALA A 117 13.36 -10.52 -11.44
N GLY A 118 13.91 -10.65 -10.24
CA GLY A 118 15.17 -11.35 -9.97
C GLY A 118 16.26 -10.55 -9.26
N ASP A 119 16.18 -9.22 -9.21
CA ASP A 119 17.32 -8.38 -8.79
C ASP A 119 17.32 -7.96 -7.30
N SER A 120 16.19 -8.13 -6.58
CA SER A 120 15.97 -7.49 -5.27
C SER A 120 15.88 -8.44 -4.07
N GLY A 121 15.88 -9.76 -4.29
CA GLY A 121 15.60 -10.74 -3.21
C GLY A 121 14.17 -10.66 -2.64
N LEU A 122 13.31 -9.83 -3.24
CA LEU A 122 11.88 -9.72 -2.96
C LEU A 122 11.08 -10.69 -3.82
N ARG A 123 9.79 -10.85 -3.53
CA ARG A 123 8.90 -11.63 -4.40
C ARG A 123 8.75 -10.96 -5.78
N PRO A 124 8.36 -11.71 -6.82
CA PRO A 124 7.97 -11.12 -8.09
C PRO A 124 6.93 -10.00 -7.87
N PRO A 125 6.94 -8.90 -8.64
CA PRO A 125 6.10 -7.73 -8.37
C PRO A 125 4.60 -8.05 -8.18
N LEU A 126 4.05 -8.97 -8.98
CA LEU A 126 2.65 -9.39 -8.84
C LEU A 126 2.38 -10.19 -7.56
N GLU A 127 3.29 -11.11 -7.21
CA GLU A 127 3.18 -11.92 -5.99
C GLU A 127 3.41 -11.09 -4.72
N GLY A 128 4.37 -10.16 -4.77
CA GLY A 128 4.63 -9.20 -3.70
C GLY A 128 3.43 -8.28 -3.45
N GLY A 129 2.80 -7.83 -4.54
CA GLY A 129 1.55 -7.09 -4.50
C GLY A 129 0.38 -7.82 -3.87
N LEU A 130 0.17 -9.06 -4.27
CA LEU A 130 -0.89 -9.90 -3.69
C LEU A 130 -0.63 -10.16 -2.21
N TYR A 131 0.62 -10.43 -1.83
CA TYR A 131 1.01 -10.59 -0.43
C TYR A 131 0.71 -9.33 0.39
N PHE A 132 1.11 -8.16 -0.11
CA PHE A 132 0.83 -6.89 0.52
C PHE A 132 -0.67 -6.66 0.68
N ALA A 133 -1.47 -6.92 -0.36
CA ALA A 133 -2.92 -6.83 -0.29
C ALA A 133 -3.50 -7.71 0.82
N ILE A 134 -3.06 -8.97 0.93
CA ILE A 134 -3.48 -9.90 2.00
C ILE A 134 -3.15 -9.32 3.38
N VAL A 135 -1.96 -8.75 3.57
CA VAL A 135 -1.56 -8.13 4.85
C VAL A 135 -2.45 -6.92 5.16
N CYS A 136 -2.71 -6.04 4.19
CA CYS A 136 -3.60 -4.88 4.37
C CYS A 136 -5.02 -5.31 4.76
N PHE A 137 -5.60 -6.29 4.06
CA PHE A 137 -6.92 -6.83 4.38
C PHE A 137 -6.95 -7.50 5.76
N THR A 138 -5.87 -8.18 6.15
CA THR A 138 -5.75 -8.82 7.46
C THR A 138 -5.70 -7.77 8.58
N LEU A 139 -4.88 -6.73 8.44
CA LEU A 139 -4.81 -5.61 9.40
C LEU A 139 -6.17 -4.91 9.54
N PHE A 140 -6.85 -4.67 8.42
CA PHE A 140 -8.18 -4.08 8.43
C PHE A 140 -9.20 -4.99 9.12
N ALA A 141 -9.23 -6.28 8.81
CA ALA A 141 -10.14 -7.25 9.41
C ALA A 141 -9.92 -7.37 10.93
N ILE A 142 -8.66 -7.43 11.38
CA ILE A 142 -8.31 -7.45 12.81
C ILE A 142 -8.79 -6.15 13.49
N GLY A 143 -8.53 -5.00 12.87
CA GLY A 143 -9.00 -3.71 13.38
C GLY A 143 -10.53 -3.64 13.50
N ALA A 144 -11.25 -4.14 12.49
CA ALA A 144 -12.70 -4.18 12.49
C ALA A 144 -13.27 -5.11 13.58
N LEU A 145 -12.72 -6.31 13.72
CA LEU A 145 -13.14 -7.28 14.74
C LEU A 145 -12.86 -6.78 16.16
N LEU A 146 -11.69 -6.16 16.38
CA LEU A 146 -11.35 -5.58 17.69
C LEU A 146 -12.24 -4.38 18.02
N ALA A 147 -12.59 -3.56 17.03
CA ALA A 147 -13.52 -2.45 17.23
C ALA A 147 -14.92 -2.94 17.64
N ASP A 148 -15.40 -4.03 17.04
CA ASP A 148 -16.71 -4.61 17.36
C ASP A 148 -16.73 -5.27 18.75
N ARG A 149 -15.72 -6.08 19.09
CA ARG A 149 -15.66 -6.79 20.37
C ARG A 149 -15.45 -5.90 21.60
N ARG A 150 -14.82 -4.74 21.43
CA ARG A 150 -14.47 -3.86 22.57
C ARG A 150 -15.60 -2.91 22.97
N ASP A 151 -16.61 -2.77 22.13
CA ASP A 151 -17.77 -1.90 22.36
C ASP A 151 -19.05 -2.71 22.70
N ALA A 152 -18.93 -4.04 22.78
CA ALA A 152 -19.91 -4.98 23.31
C ALA A 152 -19.61 -5.26 24.79
#